data_AF-A0A8J6CXR4-F1
#
_entry.id   AF-A0A8J6CXR4-F1
#
_cell.length_a   1.000
_cell.length_b   1.000
_cell.length_c   1.000
_cell.angle_alpha   90.00
_cell.angle_beta   90.00
_cell.angle_gamma   90.00
#
_symmetry.space_group_name_H-M   'P 1'
#
loop_
_entity.id
_entity.type
_entity.pdbx_description
1 polymer ?
#
loop_
_entity_poly.entity_id
_entity_poly.type
_entity_poly.pdbx_seq_one_letter_code
_entity_poly.pdbx_strand_id
1 'polypeptide(L)'
;MAGRYPLVLSSKHGSRQVALLPVLYSRMSTEPTSIEGSVTPPTSIDSENSGVGASSQANVTTGKRKATPQSHKSESIGMVIEKCLLNWGIDKLFTVTVDNVSSNDIAIGYLRKKFNPRGGLVQNGKYLHIRCMAHIVNLIVVEGLKEMNKSVERVTGFVRYVRQSPARLQKFKECVVVEKIECKKMLYLDVCTRWNSTYLMLDTTQNFERAFERFEEQDTNFRAELERGEGWPSVDDWANVRNLRDFLEHFYKVTLRIICNVDFNVMAIKMKEKYDKYWGDIDKMNLLMFVACVLDPKQKLKHLEFALSEMSSSEKACEMMQKLKESLYELFDEYKPPLHSTCNQSSVPTHVSLGEPQQKMKRRMQALYKKRELEIGGEDKTSELDKYLAEANEILLKILIFYCVESEQP
;
A
#
# COMPACT_ATOMS: atom_id res chain seq x y z
N MET A 1 -12.81 15.67 -5.83
CA MET A 1 -12.32 17.01 -5.46
C MET A 1 -11.72 16.96 -4.07
N ALA A 2 -10.40 17.02 -3.93
CA ALA A 2 -9.74 17.17 -2.62
C ALA A 2 -8.51 18.06 -2.84
N GLY A 3 -8.66 19.34 -2.52
CA GLY A 3 -7.63 20.36 -2.68
C GLY A 3 -6.48 20.11 -1.72
N ARG A 4 -5.28 19.89 -2.28
CA ARG A 4 -4.01 19.87 -1.54
C ARG A 4 -3.54 21.33 -1.44
N TYR A 5 -3.79 21.99 -0.31
CA TYR A 5 -3.27 23.32 -0.05
C TYR A 5 -1.93 23.25 0.71
N PRO A 6 -0.90 24.02 0.33
CA PRO A 6 0.27 24.24 1.17
C PRO A 6 -0.11 25.01 2.45
N LEU A 7 0.63 24.78 3.54
CA LEU A 7 0.48 25.54 4.78
C LEU A 7 0.93 26.99 4.55
N VAL A 8 -0.05 27.89 4.45
CA VAL A 8 0.15 29.34 4.51
C VAL A 8 0.05 29.76 5.97
N LEU A 9 1.18 30.14 6.58
CA LEU A 9 1.14 30.79 7.90
C LEU A 9 0.60 32.20 7.71
N SER A 10 -0.65 32.43 8.09
CA SER A 10 -1.28 33.75 8.14
C SER A 10 -1.03 34.38 9.52
N SER A 11 -0.23 35.44 9.56
CA SER A 11 -0.17 36.31 10.75
C SER A 11 -1.46 37.13 10.80
N LYS A 12 -2.15 37.13 11.95
CA LYS A 12 -3.45 37.80 12.18
C LYS A 12 -3.43 39.33 12.04
N HIS A 13 -2.34 39.96 11.61
CA HIS A 13 -2.28 41.39 11.32
C HIS A 13 -1.76 41.61 9.90
N GLY A 14 -2.63 42.21 9.08
CA GLY A 14 -2.48 42.59 7.67
C GLY A 14 -1.13 42.37 6.98
N SER A 15 -1.17 41.62 5.88
CA SER A 15 -0.17 41.58 4.82
C SER A 15 1.15 40.85 5.12
N ARG A 16 1.10 39.51 5.26
CA ARG A 16 2.21 38.59 4.93
C ARG A 16 1.67 37.16 4.79
N GLN A 17 1.66 36.63 3.56
CA GLN A 17 1.58 35.17 3.35
C GLN A 17 3.01 34.63 3.36
N VAL A 18 3.30 33.67 4.24
CA VAL A 18 4.57 32.92 4.24
C VAL A 18 4.23 31.48 3.90
N ALA A 19 4.65 31.02 2.73
CA ALA A 19 4.51 29.62 2.33
C ALA A 19 5.72 28.82 2.83
N LEU A 20 5.44 27.82 3.67
CA LEU A 20 6.34 26.68 3.87
C LEU A 20 5.86 25.58 2.91
N LEU A 21 6.70 25.19 1.96
CA LEU A 21 6.43 24.08 1.06
C LEU A 21 7.10 22.82 1.60
N PRO A 22 6.36 21.88 2.19
CA PRO A 22 6.83 20.50 2.27
C PRO A 22 6.74 19.95 0.85
N VAL A 23 7.89 19.76 0.19
CA VAL A 23 7.90 18.98 -1.05
C VAL A 23 7.68 17.51 -0.70
N LEU A 24 6.45 17.07 -0.95
CA LEU A 24 5.98 15.72 -1.31
C LEU A 24 6.93 14.56 -1.01
N TYR A 25 6.77 13.94 0.16
CA TYR A 25 7.05 12.50 0.31
C TYR A 25 5.84 11.72 -0.20
N SER A 26 5.68 11.60 -1.52
CA SER A 26 4.59 10.81 -2.11
C SER A 26 5.14 9.85 -3.16
N ARG A 27 5.68 8.74 -2.65
CA ARG A 27 5.67 7.41 -3.27
C ARG A 27 5.78 6.37 -2.15
N MET A 28 4.71 6.27 -1.37
CA MET A 28 4.42 5.12 -0.52
C MET A 28 2.98 4.71 -0.82
N SER A 29 2.78 3.40 -1.02
CA SER A 29 1.59 2.73 -1.56
C SER A 29 1.32 2.92 -3.05
N THR A 30 1.86 2.02 -3.87
CA THR A 30 1.11 1.06 -4.70
C THR A 30 2.11 0.13 -5.41
N GLU A 31 1.74 -1.15 -5.50
CA GLU A 31 2.47 -2.28 -6.07
C GLU A 31 2.97 -2.06 -7.51
N PRO A 32 4.00 -2.80 -7.97
CA PRO A 32 4.45 -2.74 -9.35
C PRO A 32 3.54 -3.58 -10.27
N THR A 33 2.78 -2.93 -11.14
CA THR A 33 2.26 -3.57 -12.36
C THR A 33 3.40 -3.73 -13.37
N SER A 34 3.61 -4.98 -13.78
CA SER A 34 4.45 -5.42 -14.88
C SER A 34 4.09 -4.71 -16.18
N ILE A 35 5.10 -4.25 -16.93
CA ILE A 35 4.98 -3.96 -18.35
C ILE A 35 6.11 -4.72 -19.05
N GLU A 36 5.74 -5.80 -19.75
CA GLU A 36 6.57 -6.45 -20.76
C GLU A 36 6.74 -5.51 -21.96
N GLY A 37 7.95 -5.48 -22.50
CA GLY A 37 8.27 -4.72 -23.70
C GLY A 37 9.61 -5.16 -24.26
N SER A 38 9.56 -6.19 -25.10
CA SER A 38 10.63 -6.75 -25.92
C SER A 38 11.33 -5.70 -26.78
N VAL A 39 12.66 -5.64 -26.76
CA VAL A 39 13.46 -5.15 -27.90
C VAL A 39 14.74 -5.99 -28.02
N THR A 40 14.84 -6.69 -29.15
CA THR A 40 15.97 -7.49 -29.64
C THR A 40 17.19 -6.64 -30.00
N PRO A 41 18.43 -7.14 -29.87
CA PRO A 41 19.64 -6.42 -30.28
C PRO A 41 19.94 -6.62 -31.77
N PRO A 42 20.47 -5.61 -32.50
CA PRO A 42 21.01 -5.84 -33.83
C PRO A 42 22.48 -6.24 -33.78
N THR A 43 22.75 -7.22 -34.63
CA THR A 43 23.99 -7.88 -35.02
C THR A 43 25.00 -6.94 -35.72
N SER A 44 26.28 -7.24 -35.44
CA SER A 44 27.49 -7.14 -36.27
C SER A 44 27.40 -6.47 -37.66
N ILE A 45 28.35 -5.57 -37.95
CA ILE A 45 29.00 -5.38 -39.27
C ILE A 45 30.47 -4.93 -39.03
N ASP A 46 31.35 -5.82 -39.48
CA ASP A 46 32.63 -5.67 -40.18
C ASP A 46 33.86 -4.95 -39.60
N SER A 47 34.89 -5.79 -39.49
CA SER A 47 36.31 -5.55 -39.32
C SER A 47 37.04 -5.62 -40.67
N GLU A 48 37.89 -4.64 -40.98
CA GLU A 48 39.02 -4.67 -41.93
C GLU A 48 39.76 -3.32 -41.79
N ASN A 49 41.06 -3.13 -42.03
CA ASN A 49 42.28 -3.88 -41.79
C ASN A 49 43.42 -2.83 -41.84
N SER A 50 44.55 -3.13 -41.18
CA SER A 50 45.93 -2.70 -41.52
C SER A 50 46.36 -1.21 -41.51
N GLY A 51 47.46 -0.92 -40.78
CA GLY A 51 48.22 0.33 -40.89
C GLY A 51 49.30 0.53 -39.82
N VAL A 52 50.52 0.07 -40.13
CA VAL A 52 51.79 0.09 -39.37
C VAL A 52 52.21 1.48 -38.82
N GLY A 53 52.89 1.54 -37.67
CA GLY A 53 53.92 2.57 -37.44
C GLY A 53 54.15 3.10 -36.02
N ALA A 54 55.30 2.70 -35.47
CA ALA A 54 56.21 3.49 -34.63
C ALA A 54 55.83 3.86 -33.18
N SER A 55 56.62 3.27 -32.29
CA SER A 55 56.93 3.66 -30.91
C SER A 55 57.37 5.12 -30.77
N SER A 56 56.76 5.85 -29.83
CA SER A 56 57.49 6.77 -28.96
C SER A 56 56.75 6.98 -27.64
N GLN A 57 57.45 6.72 -26.54
CA GLN A 57 57.02 7.07 -25.20
C GLN A 57 57.09 8.59 -25.05
N ALA A 58 55.98 9.22 -24.67
CA ALA A 58 55.97 10.56 -24.11
C ALA A 58 54.93 10.63 -22.99
N ASN A 59 55.42 10.95 -21.79
CA ASN A 59 54.65 11.22 -20.59
C ASN A 59 53.56 12.27 -20.85
N VAL A 60 52.30 11.91 -20.58
CA VAL A 60 51.21 12.89 -20.42
C VAL A 60 50.54 12.65 -19.08
N THR A 61 50.75 13.64 -18.21
CA THR A 61 50.10 13.89 -16.93
C THR A 61 48.60 13.64 -17.04
N THR A 62 48.06 12.75 -16.20
CA THR A 62 46.62 12.48 -16.08
C THR A 62 45.88 13.69 -15.53
N GLY A 63 45.54 14.64 -16.41
CA GLY A 63 44.48 15.59 -16.18
C GLY A 63 43.14 14.86 -16.26
N LYS A 64 42.52 14.58 -15.10
CA LYS A 64 41.13 14.13 -15.03
C LYS A 64 40.24 15.16 -15.74
N ARG A 65 39.88 14.91 -17.00
CA ARG A 65 38.80 15.64 -17.68
C ARG A 65 37.50 15.35 -16.95
N LYS A 66 36.97 16.38 -16.31
CA LYS A 66 35.67 16.44 -15.65
C LYS A 66 34.59 16.28 -16.72
N ALA A 67 34.11 15.05 -16.94
CA ALA A 67 32.93 14.82 -17.76
C ALA A 67 31.75 15.51 -17.07
N THR A 68 31.19 16.53 -17.73
CA THR A 68 29.97 17.21 -17.28
C THR A 68 28.84 16.79 -18.20
N PRO A 69 27.87 16.00 -17.70
CA PRO A 69 26.54 16.00 -18.31
C PRO A 69 25.45 16.10 -17.24
N GLN A 70 24.66 17.19 -17.22
CA GLN A 70 23.26 17.33 -16.72
C GLN A 70 22.92 18.75 -16.20
N SER A 71 23.02 19.80 -17.02
CA SER A 71 22.48 21.13 -16.62
C SER A 71 20.97 21.25 -16.85
N HIS A 72 20.43 20.67 -17.93
CA HIS A 72 19.05 20.89 -18.34
C HIS A 72 17.98 20.24 -17.44
N LYS A 73 18.30 19.10 -16.79
CA LYS A 73 17.32 18.39 -15.93
C LYS A 73 17.10 19.09 -14.59
N SER A 74 18.12 19.65 -13.96
CA SER A 74 17.99 20.29 -12.64
C SER A 74 17.40 21.69 -12.71
N GLU A 75 17.73 22.48 -13.75
CA GLU A 75 17.04 23.75 -14.02
C GLU A 75 15.55 23.52 -14.31
N SER A 76 15.18 22.40 -14.93
CA SER A 76 13.77 22.05 -15.15
C SER A 76 12.97 21.93 -13.85
N ILE A 77 13.59 21.46 -12.75
CA ILE A 77 12.95 21.37 -11.43
C ILE A 77 12.64 22.79 -10.90
N GLY A 78 13.60 23.72 -11.02
CA GLY A 78 13.41 25.11 -10.63
C GLY A 78 12.28 25.79 -11.40
N MET A 79 12.19 25.53 -12.71
CA MET A 79 11.11 26.04 -13.58
C MET A 79 9.74 25.51 -13.17
N VAL A 80 9.65 24.21 -12.85
CA VAL A 80 8.39 23.59 -12.40
C VAL A 80 7.96 24.19 -11.06
N ILE A 81 8.89 24.38 -10.11
CA ILE A 81 8.58 25.01 -8.82
C ILE A 81 8.10 26.46 -9.03
N GLU A 82 8.77 27.26 -9.86
CA GLU A 82 8.34 28.62 -10.19
C GLU A 82 6.91 28.62 -10.76
N LYS A 83 6.62 27.76 -11.73
CA LYS A 83 5.28 27.65 -12.34
C LYS A 83 4.21 27.32 -11.30
N CYS A 84 4.49 26.38 -10.39
CA CYS A 84 3.56 26.05 -9.30
C CYS A 84 3.31 27.25 -8.38
N LEU A 85 4.37 27.95 -7.95
CA LEU A 85 4.27 29.12 -7.10
C LEU A 85 3.42 30.23 -7.75
N LEU A 86 3.65 30.51 -9.04
CA LEU A 86 2.88 31.49 -9.80
C LEU A 86 1.40 31.10 -9.90
N ASN A 87 1.12 29.83 -10.22
CA ASN A 87 -0.25 29.31 -10.28
C ASN A 87 -0.97 29.39 -8.93
N TRP A 88 -0.24 29.28 -7.82
CA TRP A 88 -0.78 29.43 -6.48
C TRP A 88 -0.86 30.88 -6.00
N GLY A 89 -0.41 31.85 -6.80
CA GLY A 89 -0.38 33.27 -6.42
C GLY A 89 0.65 33.59 -5.34
N ILE A 90 1.68 32.75 -5.16
CA ILE A 90 2.73 32.93 -4.17
C ILE A 90 3.87 33.74 -4.78
N ASP A 91 3.97 35.00 -4.37
CA ASP A 91 4.97 35.97 -4.83
C ASP A 91 6.16 36.11 -3.86
N LYS A 92 5.97 35.75 -2.59
CA LYS A 92 6.99 35.78 -1.53
C LYS A 92 7.39 34.40 -1.05
N LEU A 93 8.69 34.13 -1.12
CA LEU A 93 9.31 32.87 -0.74
C LEU A 93 10.28 33.08 0.43
N PHE A 94 10.08 32.32 1.51
CA PHE A 94 10.98 32.30 2.66
C PHE A 94 12.02 31.18 2.54
N THR A 95 11.53 29.95 2.39
CA THR A 95 12.35 28.74 2.44
C THR A 95 11.78 27.66 1.53
N VAL A 96 12.68 26.90 0.92
CA VAL A 96 12.41 25.68 0.16
C VAL A 96 13.21 24.55 0.81
N THR A 97 12.51 23.48 1.18
CA THR A 97 13.12 22.27 1.76
C THR A 97 13.14 21.16 0.74
N VAL A 98 14.32 20.62 0.45
CA VAL A 98 14.57 19.59 -0.58
C VAL A 98 15.57 18.56 -0.06
N ASP A 99 15.62 17.38 -0.68
CA ASP A 99 16.56 16.33 -0.30
C ASP A 99 18.02 16.73 -0.59
N ASN A 100 18.95 15.94 -0.07
CA ASN A 100 20.37 16.29 -0.03
C ASN A 100 21.11 15.90 -1.33
N VAL A 101 20.65 16.43 -2.47
CA VAL A 101 21.22 16.14 -3.79
C VAL A 101 21.68 17.42 -4.47
N SER A 102 22.86 17.38 -5.10
CA SER A 102 23.51 18.54 -5.73
C SER A 102 22.69 19.18 -6.85
N SER A 103 21.81 18.43 -7.52
CA SER A 103 20.86 18.98 -8.51
C SER A 103 19.93 20.03 -7.91
N ASN A 104 19.62 19.92 -6.62
CA ASN A 104 18.73 20.87 -5.95
C ASN A 104 19.40 22.23 -5.72
N ASP A 105 20.73 22.27 -5.58
CA ASP A 105 21.47 23.53 -5.48
C ASP A 105 21.27 24.38 -6.76
N ILE A 106 21.19 23.72 -7.93
CA ILE A 106 20.92 24.37 -9.22
C ILE A 106 19.48 24.90 -9.26
N ALA A 107 18.49 24.10 -8.84
CA ALA A 107 17.09 24.50 -8.78
C ALA A 107 16.87 25.70 -7.84
N ILE A 108 17.50 25.69 -6.66
CA ILE A 108 17.48 26.81 -5.71
C ILE A 108 18.17 28.05 -6.32
N GLY A 109 19.30 27.86 -7.01
CA GLY A 109 19.99 28.93 -7.73
C GLY A 109 19.10 29.59 -8.78
N TYR A 110 18.31 28.80 -9.51
CA TYR A 110 17.30 29.28 -10.45
C TYR A 110 16.24 30.12 -9.75
N LEU A 111 15.62 29.60 -8.69
CA LEU A 111 14.58 30.32 -7.93
C LEU A 111 15.12 31.63 -7.34
N ARG A 112 16.37 31.64 -6.86
CA ARG A 112 17.03 32.85 -6.40
C ARG A 112 17.12 33.92 -7.49
N LYS A 113 17.53 33.54 -8.71
CA LYS A 113 17.59 34.45 -9.86
C LYS A 113 16.22 35.01 -10.25
N LYS A 114 15.14 34.24 -10.09
CA LYS A 114 13.78 34.66 -10.46
C LYS A 114 13.11 35.56 -9.43
N PHE A 115 13.23 35.23 -8.15
CA PHE A 115 12.49 35.94 -7.09
C PHE A 115 13.26 37.13 -6.50
N ASN A 116 14.60 37.12 -6.52
CA ASN A 116 15.39 38.21 -5.92
C ASN A 116 15.17 39.57 -6.61
N PRO A 117 15.16 39.68 -7.96
CA PRO A 117 14.95 40.97 -8.63
C PRO A 117 13.58 41.60 -8.36
N ARG A 118 12.59 40.80 -8.01
CA ARG A 118 11.21 41.25 -7.71
C ARG A 118 11.00 41.54 -6.22
N GLY A 119 12.03 41.45 -5.38
CA GLY A 119 11.90 41.55 -3.93
C GLY A 119 11.08 40.41 -3.30
N GLY A 120 10.93 39.29 -4.01
CA GLY A 120 10.11 38.15 -3.61
C GLY A 120 10.78 37.21 -2.61
N LEU A 121 12.03 37.47 -2.20
CA LEU A 121 12.74 36.63 -1.23
C LEU A 121 12.81 37.33 0.13
N VAL A 122 12.36 36.64 1.17
CA VAL A 122 12.52 37.12 2.55
C VAL A 122 14.00 37.13 2.93
N GLN A 123 14.46 38.22 3.56
CA GLN A 123 15.87 38.39 3.97
C GLN A 123 16.86 38.17 2.81
N ASN A 124 16.51 38.63 1.60
CA ASN A 124 17.31 38.46 0.36
C ASN A 124 17.66 36.98 0.07
N GLY A 125 16.80 36.05 0.53
CA GLY A 125 16.97 34.62 0.36
C GLY A 125 18.09 34.01 1.21
N LYS A 126 18.50 34.65 2.31
CA LYS A 126 19.51 34.09 3.24
C LYS A 126 19.13 32.68 3.73
N TYR A 127 17.84 32.43 3.95
CA TYR A 127 17.30 31.16 4.45
C TYR A 127 16.49 30.38 3.39
N LEU A 128 16.75 30.66 2.10
CA LEU A 128 15.97 30.08 1.00
C LEU A 128 16.11 28.57 0.89
N HIS A 129 17.23 27.99 1.31
CA HIS A 129 17.51 26.57 1.14
C HIS A 129 17.70 25.88 2.48
N ILE A 130 16.87 24.86 2.73
CA ILE A 130 17.05 23.92 3.84
C ILE A 130 17.11 22.50 3.26
N ARG A 131 18.04 21.69 3.76
CA ARG A 131 18.13 20.27 3.42
C ARG A 131 17.13 19.49 4.26
N CYS A 132 16.49 18.48 3.67
CA CYS A 132 15.50 17.67 4.35
C CYS A 132 16.13 16.86 5.49
N MET A 133 15.72 17.14 6.73
CA MET A 133 16.24 16.46 7.91
C MET A 133 15.95 14.95 7.89
N ALA A 134 14.76 14.54 7.45
CA ALA A 134 14.41 13.12 7.33
C ALA A 134 15.34 12.38 6.35
N HIS A 135 15.71 13.04 5.25
CA HIS A 135 16.67 12.49 4.30
C HIS A 135 18.09 12.42 4.90
N ILE A 136 18.52 13.43 5.66
CA ILE A 136 19.82 13.41 6.36
C ILE A 136 19.88 12.25 7.37
N VAL A 137 18.83 12.07 8.18
CA VAL A 137 18.73 10.93 9.11
C VAL A 137 18.80 9.61 8.34
N ASN A 138 18.11 9.52 7.19
CA ASN A 138 18.20 8.34 6.33
C ASN A 138 19.63 8.04 5.88
N LEU A 139 20.39 9.05 5.44
CA LEU A 139 21.79 8.88 5.05
C LEU A 139 22.66 8.41 6.23
N ILE A 140 22.49 9.00 7.41
CA ILE A 140 23.27 8.64 8.61
C ILE A 140 23.02 7.18 9.00
N VAL A 141 21.74 6.79 9.11
CA VAL A 141 21.39 5.45 9.58
C VAL A 141 21.76 4.39 8.55
N VAL A 142 21.51 4.63 7.26
CA VAL A 142 21.91 3.70 6.20
C VAL A 142 23.42 3.50 6.17
N GLU A 143 24.23 4.55 6.41
CA GLU A 143 25.68 4.40 6.50
C GLU A 143 26.07 3.51 7.70
N GLY A 144 25.47 3.73 8.87
CA GLY A 144 25.74 2.90 10.05
C GLY A 144 25.32 1.43 9.88
N LEU A 145 24.23 1.16 9.15
CA LEU A 145 23.76 -0.20 8.89
C LEU A 145 24.73 -1.03 8.03
N LYS A 146 25.58 -0.39 7.22
CA LYS A 146 26.59 -1.09 6.41
C LYS A 146 27.62 -1.85 7.27
N GLU A 147 27.89 -1.35 8.48
CA GLU A 147 28.85 -1.98 9.41
C GLU A 147 28.24 -3.19 10.16
N MET A 148 26.91 -3.26 10.27
CA MET A 148 26.18 -4.32 11.01
C MET A 148 25.44 -5.30 10.09
N ASN A 149 26.00 -5.55 8.91
CA ASN A 149 25.25 -6.11 7.79
C ASN A 149 24.88 -7.59 7.95
N LYS A 150 25.80 -8.45 8.40
CA LYS A 150 25.63 -9.91 8.28
C LYS A 150 24.46 -10.49 9.07
N SER A 151 24.24 -10.04 10.31
CA SER A 151 23.09 -10.52 11.11
C SER A 151 21.78 -10.06 10.50
N VAL A 152 21.72 -8.81 10.02
CA VAL A 152 20.54 -8.25 9.36
C VAL A 152 20.28 -8.95 8.04
N GLU A 153 21.30 -9.21 7.23
CA GLU A 153 21.19 -9.90 5.94
C GLU A 153 20.71 -11.33 6.10
N ARG A 154 21.23 -12.08 7.08
CA ARG A 154 20.78 -13.45 7.35
C ARG A 154 19.32 -13.50 7.79
N VAL A 155 18.92 -12.62 8.72
CA VAL A 155 17.51 -12.52 9.15
C VAL A 155 16.60 -12.06 8.02
N THR A 156 17.05 -11.09 7.22
CA THR A 156 16.34 -10.64 6.01
C THR A 156 16.21 -11.75 4.98
N GLY A 157 17.26 -12.55 4.80
CA GLY A 157 17.29 -13.72 3.92
C GLY A 157 16.25 -14.76 4.34
N PHE A 158 16.15 -15.05 5.64
CA PHE A 158 15.12 -15.92 6.18
C PHE A 158 13.71 -15.36 5.92
N VAL A 159 13.46 -14.09 6.28
CA VAL A 159 12.17 -13.45 6.04
C VAL A 159 11.79 -13.50 4.56
N ARG A 160 12.74 -13.24 3.66
CA ARG A 160 12.55 -13.36 2.21
C ARG A 160 12.19 -14.78 1.81
N TYR A 161 12.93 -15.78 2.28
CA TYR A 161 12.68 -17.19 1.97
C TYR A 161 11.25 -17.62 2.35
N VAL A 162 10.83 -17.28 3.57
CA VAL A 162 9.48 -17.59 4.07
C VAL A 162 8.41 -16.89 3.22
N ARG A 163 8.62 -15.62 2.88
CA ARG A 163 7.66 -14.82 2.13
C ARG A 163 7.66 -15.05 0.62
N GLN A 164 8.66 -15.75 0.08
CA GLN A 164 8.81 -15.98 -1.36
C GLN A 164 7.72 -16.88 -1.95
N SER A 165 7.12 -17.75 -1.12
CA SER A 165 6.05 -18.66 -1.54
C SER A 165 4.90 -18.66 -0.54
N PRO A 166 3.63 -18.62 -1.00
CA PRO A 166 2.47 -18.76 -0.13
C PRO A 166 2.49 -20.04 0.71
N ALA A 167 3.02 -21.15 0.16
CA ALA A 167 3.12 -22.42 0.87
C ALA A 167 4.14 -22.37 2.02
N ARG A 168 5.29 -21.72 1.81
CA ARG A 168 6.30 -21.50 2.87
C ARG A 168 5.75 -20.58 3.96
N LEU A 169 5.07 -19.50 3.57
CA LEU A 169 4.42 -18.60 4.51
C LEU A 169 3.35 -19.31 5.36
N GLN A 170 2.56 -20.20 4.76
CA GLN A 170 1.56 -20.98 5.48
C GLN A 170 2.20 -21.94 6.49
N LYS A 171 3.23 -22.69 6.10
CA LYS A 171 4.01 -23.53 7.03
C LYS A 171 4.62 -22.73 8.18
N PHE A 172 5.14 -21.54 7.89
CA PHE A 172 5.66 -20.66 8.93
C PHE A 172 4.56 -20.22 9.92
N LYS A 173 3.36 -19.88 9.43
CA LYS A 173 2.21 -19.57 10.31
C LYS A 173 1.84 -20.76 11.19
N GLU A 174 1.92 -21.99 10.69
CA GLU A 174 1.73 -23.19 11.50
C GLU A 174 2.80 -23.31 12.59
N CYS A 175 4.07 -23.01 12.28
CA CYS A 175 5.14 -22.95 13.28
C CYS A 175 4.85 -21.91 14.39
N VAL A 176 4.34 -20.73 14.03
CA VAL A 176 3.94 -19.67 14.98
C VAL A 176 2.86 -20.18 15.95
N VAL A 177 1.86 -20.93 15.43
CA VAL A 177 0.79 -21.53 16.25
C VAL A 177 1.35 -22.60 17.18
N VAL A 178 2.20 -23.50 16.68
CA VAL A 178 2.81 -24.58 17.49
C VAL A 178 3.70 -24.02 18.60
N GLU A 179 4.49 -22.99 18.29
CA GLU A 179 5.35 -22.30 19.27
C GLU A 179 4.58 -21.39 20.23
N LYS A 180 3.26 -21.25 20.06
CA LYS A 180 2.36 -20.43 20.89
C LYS A 180 2.78 -18.97 20.97
N ILE A 181 3.20 -18.40 19.84
CA ILE A 181 3.63 -17.01 19.77
C ILE A 181 2.40 -16.10 19.71
N GLU A 182 2.27 -15.17 20.66
CA GLU A 182 1.12 -14.25 20.77
C GLU A 182 1.18 -13.06 19.80
N CYS A 183 2.34 -12.82 19.17
CA CYS A 183 2.53 -11.72 18.24
C CYS A 183 1.67 -11.92 16.96
N LYS A 184 0.76 -10.99 16.70
CA LYS A 184 -0.13 -11.00 15.52
C LYS A 184 0.42 -10.22 14.32
N LYS A 185 1.59 -9.59 14.46
CA LYS A 185 2.18 -8.80 13.38
C LYS A 185 2.59 -9.69 12.22
N MET A 186 2.44 -9.21 10.99
CA MET A 186 2.95 -9.90 9.81
C MET A 186 4.43 -9.59 9.58
N LEU A 187 5.20 -10.57 9.09
CA LEU A 187 6.59 -10.34 8.68
C LEU A 187 6.68 -9.25 7.61
N TYR A 188 7.54 -8.25 7.79
CA TYR A 188 7.76 -7.20 6.80
C TYR A 188 8.96 -7.53 5.92
N LEU A 189 8.85 -7.31 4.61
CA LEU A 189 10.02 -7.36 3.72
C LEU A 189 10.86 -6.08 3.90
N ASP A 190 12.16 -6.26 4.06
CA ASP A 190 13.10 -5.16 4.09
C ASP A 190 13.25 -4.51 2.70
N VAL A 191 13.40 -3.19 2.70
CA VAL A 191 13.77 -2.39 1.53
C VAL A 191 15.09 -1.71 1.86
N CYS A 192 16.20 -2.29 1.38
CA CYS A 192 17.57 -1.89 1.74
C CYS A 192 17.91 -0.40 1.52
N THR A 193 17.13 0.31 0.69
CA THR A 193 17.30 1.75 0.44
C THR A 193 16.63 2.63 1.50
N ARG A 194 15.88 2.05 2.45
CA ARG A 194 15.10 2.74 3.47
C ARG A 194 15.25 2.05 4.83
N TRP A 195 16.10 2.59 5.69
CA TRP A 195 16.35 2.01 7.02
C TRP A 195 15.09 1.88 7.90
N ASN A 196 14.06 2.72 7.71
CA ASN A 196 12.77 2.59 8.42
C ASN A 196 12.13 1.21 8.16
N SER A 197 12.25 0.67 6.95
CA SER A 197 11.73 -0.65 6.62
C SER A 197 12.54 -1.76 7.29
N THR A 198 13.87 -1.60 7.35
CA THR A 198 14.77 -2.48 8.09
C THR A 198 14.40 -2.51 9.56
N TYR A 199 14.21 -1.35 10.20
CA TYR A 199 13.76 -1.26 11.58
C TYR A 199 12.42 -1.98 11.81
N LEU A 200 11.41 -1.74 10.98
CA LEU A 200 10.09 -2.39 11.12
C LEU A 200 10.17 -3.91 10.93
N MET A 201 11.01 -4.36 10.00
CA MET A 201 11.29 -5.78 9.80
C MET A 201 11.93 -6.38 11.05
N LEU A 202 12.97 -5.77 11.62
CA LEU A 202 13.64 -6.26 12.82
C LEU A 202 12.73 -6.23 14.06
N ASP A 203 11.99 -5.13 14.29
CA ASP A 203 11.03 -4.97 15.39
C ASP A 203 10.00 -6.09 15.42
N THR A 204 9.56 -6.53 14.24
CA THR A 204 8.55 -7.56 14.09
C THR A 204 9.15 -8.96 14.15
N THR A 205 10.20 -9.20 13.36
CA THR A 205 10.79 -10.52 13.12
C THR A 205 11.39 -11.13 14.38
N GLN A 206 11.95 -10.32 15.29
CA GLN A 206 12.48 -10.83 16.56
C GLN A 206 11.44 -11.59 17.40
N ASN A 207 10.15 -11.26 17.27
CA ASN A 207 9.10 -11.89 18.06
C ASN A 207 8.81 -13.32 17.58
N PHE A 208 9.39 -13.71 16.44
CA PHE A 208 9.15 -14.97 15.77
C PHE A 208 10.39 -15.89 15.72
N GLU A 209 11.46 -15.57 16.46
CA GLU A 209 12.71 -16.37 16.51
C GLU A 209 12.46 -17.87 16.68
N ARG A 210 11.65 -18.27 17.67
CA ARG A 210 11.29 -19.68 17.89
C ARG A 210 10.55 -20.33 16.72
N ALA A 211 9.69 -19.57 16.04
CA ALA A 211 8.99 -20.08 14.85
C ALA A 211 9.95 -20.24 13.66
N PHE A 212 10.96 -19.38 13.55
CA PHE A 212 12.03 -19.53 12.56
C PHE A 212 12.88 -20.78 12.82
N GLU A 213 13.28 -21.02 14.08
CA GLU A 213 14.00 -22.24 14.47
C GLU A 213 13.21 -23.51 14.11
N ARG A 214 11.92 -23.55 14.46
CA ARG A 214 11.04 -24.69 14.09
C ARG A 214 10.88 -24.83 12.57
N PHE A 215 10.75 -23.72 11.84
CA PHE A 215 10.58 -23.77 10.40
C PHE A 215 11.83 -24.34 9.71
N GLU A 216 13.02 -23.98 10.19
CA GLU A 216 14.29 -24.55 9.72
C GLU A 216 14.33 -26.08 9.86
N GLU A 217 13.82 -26.63 10.96
CA GLU A 217 13.76 -28.09 11.18
C GLU A 217 12.79 -28.80 10.22
N GLN A 218 11.75 -28.09 9.73
CA GLN A 218 10.68 -28.67 8.93
C GLN A 218 10.89 -28.57 7.42
N ASP A 219 11.53 -27.51 6.92
CA ASP A 219 11.77 -27.33 5.49
C ASP A 219 13.17 -27.81 5.08
N THR A 220 13.22 -29.00 4.47
CA THR A 220 14.47 -29.63 4.04
C THR A 220 15.27 -28.81 3.02
N ASN A 221 14.62 -27.89 2.29
CA ASN A 221 15.28 -27.06 1.29
C ASN A 221 15.83 -25.76 1.88
N PHE A 222 15.50 -25.44 3.14
CA PHE A 222 15.85 -24.17 3.77
C PHE A 222 17.36 -23.92 3.75
N ARG A 223 18.14 -24.83 4.33
CA ARG A 223 19.60 -24.68 4.44
C ARG A 223 20.27 -24.57 3.07
N ALA A 224 19.93 -25.46 2.14
CA ALA A 224 20.54 -25.49 0.82
C ALA A 224 20.31 -24.19 0.01
N GLU A 225 19.16 -23.52 0.19
CA GLU A 225 18.85 -22.27 -0.52
C GLU A 225 19.54 -21.06 0.13
N LEU A 226 19.55 -20.99 1.47
CA LEU A 226 20.17 -19.86 2.19
C LEU A 226 21.70 -19.92 2.21
N GLU A 227 22.29 -21.10 2.10
CA GLU A 227 23.74 -21.29 2.00
C GLU A 227 24.34 -20.68 0.71
N ARG A 228 23.51 -20.46 -0.33
CA ARG A 228 23.92 -19.72 -1.53
C ARG A 228 24.01 -18.20 -1.31
N GLY A 229 23.43 -17.69 -0.24
CA GLY A 229 23.45 -16.29 0.16
C GLY A 229 24.39 -16.06 1.35
N GLU A 230 23.95 -15.25 2.32
CA GLU A 230 24.71 -14.96 3.54
C GLU A 230 24.55 -16.03 4.64
N GLY A 231 23.85 -17.13 4.34
CA GLY A 231 23.52 -18.19 5.29
C GLY A 231 22.23 -17.90 6.07
N TRP A 232 22.08 -18.58 7.21
CA TRP A 232 20.92 -18.48 8.09
C TRP A 232 21.30 -17.91 9.46
N PRO A 233 20.35 -17.31 10.21
CA PRO A 233 20.62 -16.71 11.52
C PRO A 233 21.09 -17.74 12.54
N SER A 234 22.09 -17.38 13.35
CA SER A 234 22.47 -18.07 14.58
C SER A 234 21.85 -17.38 15.81
N VAL A 235 22.00 -18.00 16.99
CA VAL A 235 21.56 -17.42 18.27
C VAL A 235 22.16 -16.03 18.51
N ASP A 236 23.44 -15.84 18.14
CA ASP A 236 24.11 -14.54 18.27
C ASP A 236 23.52 -13.48 17.33
N ASP A 237 23.03 -13.88 16.15
CA ASP A 237 22.41 -12.93 15.22
C ASP A 237 21.11 -12.36 15.80
N TRP A 238 20.32 -13.19 16.48
CA TRP A 238 19.10 -12.73 17.13
C TRP A 238 19.40 -11.75 18.26
N ALA A 239 20.42 -12.01 19.08
CA ALA A 239 20.88 -11.07 20.09
C ALA A 239 21.32 -9.73 19.47
N ASN A 240 22.08 -9.78 18.37
CA ASN A 240 22.50 -8.58 17.64
C ASN A 240 21.31 -7.82 17.04
N VAL A 241 20.31 -8.53 16.50
CA VAL A 241 19.09 -7.93 15.95
C VAL A 241 18.31 -7.18 17.02
N ARG A 242 18.16 -7.72 18.23
CA ARG A 242 17.45 -7.04 19.33
C ARG A 242 18.18 -5.76 19.74
N ASN A 243 19.50 -5.82 19.92
CA ASN A 243 20.33 -4.66 20.23
C ASN A 243 20.24 -3.57 19.14
N LEU A 244 20.30 -3.98 17.87
CA LEU A 244 20.18 -3.04 16.75
C LEU A 244 18.77 -2.44 16.66
N ARG A 245 17.72 -3.24 16.86
CA ARG A 245 16.33 -2.76 16.92
C ARG A 245 16.21 -1.66 17.98
N ASP A 246 16.75 -1.87 19.18
CA ASP A 246 16.62 -0.91 20.28
C ASP A 246 17.35 0.40 19.95
N PHE A 247 18.53 0.30 19.33
CA PHE A 247 19.25 1.46 18.81
C PHE A 247 18.45 2.21 17.74
N LEU A 248 17.95 1.51 16.72
CA LEU A 248 17.21 2.09 15.60
C LEU A 248 15.86 2.71 16.02
N GLU A 249 15.23 2.22 17.07
CA GLU A 249 13.97 2.74 17.59
C GLU A 249 14.05 4.23 17.95
N HIS A 250 15.21 4.68 18.43
CA HIS A 250 15.46 6.09 18.74
C HIS A 250 15.35 6.96 17.48
N PHE A 251 16.01 6.54 16.40
CA PHE A 251 15.93 7.22 15.11
C PHE A 251 14.52 7.16 14.53
N TYR A 252 13.81 6.04 14.72
CA TYR A 252 12.44 5.87 14.23
C TYR A 252 11.49 6.89 14.87
N LYS A 253 11.55 7.01 16.20
CA LYS A 253 10.78 8.01 16.95
C LYS A 253 11.12 9.44 16.54
N VAL A 254 12.40 9.76 16.35
CA VAL A 254 12.83 11.09 15.88
C VAL A 254 12.31 11.38 14.47
N THR A 255 12.37 10.39 13.58
CA THR A 255 11.92 10.53 12.18
C THR A 255 10.43 10.76 12.09
N LEU A 256 9.62 10.05 12.90
CA LEU A 256 8.18 10.32 13.01
C LEU A 256 7.90 11.75 13.50
N ARG A 257 8.69 12.27 14.45
CA ARG A 257 8.56 13.65 14.92
C ARG A 257 8.97 14.69 13.86
N ILE A 258 9.92 14.36 12.99
CA ILE A 258 10.39 15.24 11.92
C ILE A 258 9.42 15.27 10.74
N ILE A 259 8.89 14.11 10.33
CA ILE A 259 8.07 13.96 9.12
C ILE A 259 6.63 14.41 9.37
N CYS A 260 6.07 14.07 10.53
CA CYS A 260 4.71 14.45 10.86
C CYS A 260 4.71 15.86 11.47
N ASN A 261 3.86 16.74 10.94
CA ASN A 261 3.59 18.01 11.60
C ASN A 261 3.16 17.73 13.04
N VAL A 262 3.69 18.49 14.00
CA VAL A 262 3.32 18.39 15.42
C VAL A 262 1.79 18.38 15.59
N ASP A 263 1.07 19.21 14.83
CA ASP A 263 -0.38 19.30 14.88
C ASP A 263 -1.06 18.02 14.36
N PHE A 264 -0.55 17.43 13.28
CA PHE A 264 -1.09 16.18 12.73
C PHE A 264 -0.75 14.97 13.59
N ASN A 265 0.41 14.94 14.25
CA ASN A 265 0.75 13.91 15.22
C ASN A 265 -0.20 13.93 16.42
N VAL A 266 -0.42 15.11 17.00
CA VAL A 266 -1.35 15.27 18.13
C VAL A 266 -2.77 14.90 17.71
N MET A 267 -3.20 15.30 16.52
CA MET A 267 -4.50 14.93 15.96
C MET A 267 -4.61 13.41 15.75
N ALA A 268 -3.61 12.78 15.13
CA ALA A 268 -3.60 11.34 14.88
C ALA A 268 -3.61 10.52 16.18
N ILE A 269 -2.85 10.93 17.19
CA ILE A 269 -2.85 10.30 18.52
C ILE A 269 -4.26 10.38 19.13
N LYS A 270 -4.87 11.57 19.16
CA LYS A 270 -6.22 11.75 19.71
C LYS A 270 -7.29 10.97 18.93
N MET A 271 -7.16 10.91 17.61
CA MET A 271 -8.06 10.10 16.76
C MET A 271 -7.91 8.61 17.08
N LYS A 272 -6.67 8.13 17.24
CA LYS A 272 -6.39 6.75 17.60
C LYS A 272 -6.95 6.42 18.99
N GLU A 273 -6.77 7.28 19.99
CA GLU A 273 -7.33 7.09 21.33
C GLU A 273 -8.87 6.96 21.30
N LYS A 274 -9.55 7.75 20.44
CA LYS A 274 -11.00 7.61 20.24
C LYS A 274 -11.35 6.33 19.49
N TYR A 275 -10.58 5.97 18.48
CA TYR A 275 -10.76 4.71 17.76
C TYR A 275 -10.65 3.52 18.71
N ASP A 276 -9.56 3.42 19.46
CA ASP A 276 -9.29 2.33 20.39
C ASP A 276 -10.38 2.24 21.47
N LYS A 277 -10.90 3.38 21.94
CA LYS A 277 -12.01 3.44 22.91
C LYS A 277 -13.30 2.76 22.40
N TYR A 278 -13.65 2.94 21.14
CA TYR A 278 -14.94 2.46 20.58
C TYR A 278 -14.83 1.15 19.81
N TRP A 279 -13.71 0.93 19.11
CA TRP A 279 -13.53 -0.17 18.16
C TRP A 279 -12.20 -0.93 18.34
N GLY A 280 -11.39 -0.57 19.34
CA GLY A 280 -10.14 -1.28 19.64
C GLY A 280 -10.32 -2.62 20.33
N ASP A 281 -11.51 -2.88 20.87
CA ASP A 281 -11.88 -4.13 21.50
C ASP A 281 -13.02 -4.77 20.72
N ILE A 282 -12.70 -5.87 20.03
CA ILE A 282 -13.64 -6.59 19.17
C ILE A 282 -14.85 -7.10 19.96
N ASP A 283 -14.66 -7.45 21.23
CA ASP A 283 -15.74 -7.95 22.10
C ASP A 283 -16.77 -6.86 22.43
N LYS A 284 -16.41 -5.58 22.25
CA LYS A 284 -17.29 -4.42 22.46
C LYS A 284 -17.93 -3.90 21.17
N MET A 285 -17.52 -4.40 20.00
CA MET A 285 -18.08 -3.95 18.72
C MET A 285 -19.47 -4.53 18.49
N ASN A 286 -20.35 -3.75 17.87
CA ASN A 286 -21.69 -4.22 17.52
C ASN A 286 -21.62 -5.24 16.37
N LEU A 287 -22.22 -6.42 16.57
CA LEU A 287 -22.23 -7.52 15.61
C LEU A 287 -22.75 -7.12 14.22
N LEU A 288 -23.67 -6.16 14.17
CA LEU A 288 -24.25 -5.66 12.92
C LEU A 288 -23.21 -5.01 11.98
N MET A 289 -22.12 -4.47 12.53
CA MET A 289 -21.01 -3.95 11.73
C MET A 289 -20.35 -5.05 10.89
N PHE A 290 -20.25 -6.26 11.44
CA PHE A 290 -19.68 -7.41 10.76
C PHE A 290 -20.67 -8.01 9.75
N VAL A 291 -21.97 -8.02 10.07
CA VAL A 291 -23.04 -8.39 9.13
C VAL A 291 -22.96 -7.51 7.88
N ALA A 292 -22.82 -6.19 8.05
CA ALA A 292 -22.68 -5.26 6.92
C ALA A 292 -21.47 -5.59 6.03
N CYS A 293 -20.32 -5.98 6.61
CA CYS A 293 -19.15 -6.41 5.84
C CYS A 293 -19.38 -7.71 5.06
N VAL A 294 -20.15 -8.66 5.61
CA VAL A 294 -20.48 -9.92 4.92
C VAL A 294 -21.46 -9.68 3.78
N LEU A 295 -22.41 -8.77 3.96
CA LEU A 295 -23.37 -8.37 2.93
C LEU A 295 -22.76 -7.45 1.85
N ASP A 296 -21.50 -7.01 2.02
CA ASP A 296 -20.73 -6.42 0.92
C ASP A 296 -20.28 -7.52 -0.05
N PRO A 297 -20.78 -7.51 -1.31
CA PRO A 297 -20.47 -8.55 -2.30
C PRO A 297 -18.99 -8.60 -2.70
N LYS A 298 -18.18 -7.60 -2.35
CA LYS A 298 -16.72 -7.56 -2.61
C LYS A 298 -15.89 -8.24 -1.53
N GLN A 299 -16.41 -8.33 -0.31
CA GLN A 299 -15.65 -8.78 0.86
C GLN A 299 -16.10 -10.16 1.34
N LYS A 300 -17.42 -10.33 1.61
CA LYS A 300 -18.04 -11.57 2.11
C LYS A 300 -17.30 -12.18 3.31
N LEU A 301 -17.61 -13.43 3.65
CA LEU A 301 -17.09 -14.11 4.86
C LEU A 301 -15.56 -14.24 4.89
N LYS A 302 -14.91 -14.55 3.76
CA LYS A 302 -13.46 -14.80 3.72
C LYS A 302 -12.64 -13.55 4.07
N HIS A 303 -13.09 -12.38 3.63
CA HIS A 303 -12.41 -11.12 3.95
C HIS A 303 -12.55 -10.78 5.44
N LEU A 304 -13.75 -10.96 5.98
CA LEU A 304 -14.00 -10.69 7.38
C LEU A 304 -13.23 -11.66 8.28
N GLU A 305 -13.19 -12.94 7.94
CA GLU A 305 -12.39 -13.95 8.63
C GLU A 305 -10.91 -13.56 8.67
N PHE A 306 -10.37 -13.14 7.52
CA PHE A 306 -9.02 -12.57 7.45
C PHE A 306 -8.87 -11.33 8.36
N ALA A 307 -9.77 -10.36 8.27
CA ALA A 307 -9.69 -9.13 9.06
C ALA A 307 -9.73 -9.39 10.58
N LEU A 308 -10.62 -10.26 11.04
CA LEU A 308 -10.72 -10.65 12.45
C LEU A 308 -9.47 -11.41 12.91
N SER A 309 -8.87 -12.23 12.04
CA SER A 309 -7.62 -12.93 12.34
C SER A 309 -6.42 -11.98 12.51
N GLU A 310 -6.42 -10.83 11.82
CA GLU A 310 -5.39 -9.80 12.00
C GLU A 310 -5.62 -8.98 13.28
N MET A 311 -6.87 -8.77 13.66
CA MET A 311 -7.25 -7.89 14.77
C MET A 311 -7.31 -8.61 16.12
N SER A 312 -7.56 -9.92 16.15
CA SER A 312 -7.76 -10.72 17.37
C SER A 312 -6.97 -12.02 17.37
N SER A 313 -6.99 -12.76 18.48
CA SER A 313 -6.41 -14.11 18.49
C SER A 313 -7.25 -15.00 17.59
N SER A 314 -6.64 -16.04 17.02
CA SER A 314 -7.36 -17.00 16.18
C SER A 314 -8.62 -17.55 16.87
N GLU A 315 -8.53 -17.84 18.18
CA GLU A 315 -9.65 -18.28 19.02
C GLU A 315 -10.81 -17.27 19.02
N LYS A 316 -10.54 -16.00 19.33
CA LYS A 316 -11.55 -14.94 19.34
C LYS A 316 -12.15 -14.67 17.96
N ALA A 317 -11.32 -14.73 16.91
CA ALA A 317 -11.79 -14.58 15.54
C ALA A 317 -12.76 -15.72 15.18
N CYS A 318 -12.44 -16.96 15.55
CA CYS A 318 -13.31 -18.12 15.33
C CYS A 318 -14.63 -17.99 16.09
N GLU A 319 -14.58 -17.64 17.38
CA GLU A 319 -15.79 -17.43 18.20
C GLU A 319 -16.69 -16.33 17.61
N MET A 320 -16.10 -15.22 17.17
CA MET A 320 -16.86 -14.13 16.58
C MET A 320 -17.45 -14.50 15.22
N MET A 321 -16.70 -15.22 14.38
CA MET A 321 -17.19 -15.73 13.10
C MET A 321 -18.35 -16.72 13.28
N GLN A 322 -18.30 -17.55 14.33
CA GLN A 322 -19.40 -18.46 14.66
C GLN A 322 -20.65 -17.68 15.07
N LYS A 323 -20.53 -16.78 16.06
CA LYS A 323 -21.65 -15.92 16.52
C LYS A 323 -22.26 -15.14 15.37
N LEU A 324 -21.43 -14.59 14.48
CA LEU A 324 -21.89 -13.86 13.30
C LEU A 324 -22.68 -14.73 12.34
N LYS A 325 -22.20 -15.94 12.03
CA LYS A 325 -22.91 -16.86 11.13
C LYS A 325 -24.28 -17.20 11.71
N GLU A 326 -24.34 -17.59 12.98
CA GLU A 326 -25.60 -17.89 13.68
C GLU A 326 -26.58 -16.71 13.57
N SER A 327 -26.15 -15.50 13.93
CA SER A 327 -27.00 -14.30 13.83
C SER A 327 -27.41 -13.95 12.39
N LEU A 328 -26.55 -14.18 11.40
CA LEU A 328 -26.86 -13.91 9.99
C LEU A 328 -27.96 -14.86 9.47
N TYR A 329 -27.91 -16.15 9.83
CA TYR A 329 -28.95 -17.11 9.47
C TYR A 329 -30.26 -16.83 10.21
N GLU A 330 -30.22 -16.50 11.51
CA GLU A 330 -31.41 -16.10 12.27
C GLU A 330 -32.12 -14.90 11.62
N LEU A 331 -31.36 -13.87 11.26
CA LEU A 331 -31.88 -12.71 10.54
C LEU A 331 -32.47 -13.10 9.18
N PHE A 332 -31.81 -13.99 8.43
CA PHE A 332 -32.32 -14.42 7.13
C PHE A 332 -33.64 -15.18 7.25
N ASP A 333 -33.75 -16.08 8.23
CA ASP A 333 -34.95 -16.88 8.45
C ASP A 333 -36.13 -16.03 8.90
N GLU A 334 -35.90 -14.99 9.72
CA GLU A 334 -36.94 -14.02 10.11
C GLU A 334 -37.48 -13.23 8.90
N TYR A 335 -36.61 -12.88 7.95
CA TYR A 335 -36.99 -12.11 6.76
C TYR A 335 -37.52 -12.98 5.61
N LYS A 336 -37.39 -14.30 5.68
CA LYS A 336 -37.87 -15.21 4.64
C LYS A 336 -39.42 -15.27 4.66
N PRO A 337 -40.11 -14.96 3.55
CA PRO A 337 -41.57 -15.04 3.51
C PRO A 337 -42.03 -16.51 3.68
N PRO A 338 -43.15 -16.76 4.41
CA PRO A 338 -43.65 -18.12 4.58
C PRO A 338 -44.00 -18.76 3.24
N LEU A 339 -43.42 -19.94 2.98
CA LEU A 339 -43.72 -20.75 1.81
C LEU A 339 -45.19 -21.20 1.88
N HIS A 340 -46.01 -20.74 0.94
CA HIS A 340 -47.45 -21.01 0.75
C HIS A 340 -48.43 -20.15 1.57
N SER A 341 -48.73 -18.95 1.06
CA SER A 341 -50.09 -18.40 1.15
C SER A 341 -50.85 -18.76 -0.14
N THR A 342 -51.55 -19.89 -0.13
CA THR A 342 -52.44 -20.30 -1.22
C THR A 342 -53.64 -19.35 -1.24
N CYS A 343 -53.60 -18.30 -2.06
CA CYS A 343 -54.80 -17.49 -2.30
C CYS A 343 -55.66 -18.18 -3.35
N ASN A 344 -56.78 -18.73 -2.88
CA ASN A 344 -57.83 -19.34 -3.68
C ASN A 344 -58.26 -18.43 -4.83
N GLN A 345 -58.30 -19.01 -6.02
CA GLN A 345 -58.99 -18.41 -7.17
C GLN A 345 -60.48 -18.27 -6.84
N SER A 346 -61.00 -17.05 -6.85
CA SER A 346 -62.42 -16.83 -7.16
C SER A 346 -62.66 -15.48 -7.85
N SER A 347 -63.16 -15.61 -9.08
CA SER A 347 -64.03 -14.70 -9.85
C SER A 347 -63.69 -13.22 -10.04
N VAL A 348 -63.37 -12.93 -11.31
CA VAL A 348 -63.31 -11.62 -11.99
C VAL A 348 -64.72 -10.99 -12.10
N PRO A 349 -64.84 -9.65 -12.21
CA PRO A 349 -65.15 -9.04 -13.52
C PRO A 349 -64.28 -7.78 -13.78
N THR A 350 -63.38 -7.81 -14.76
CA THR A 350 -63.53 -7.35 -16.16
C THR A 350 -63.77 -5.85 -16.28
N HIS A 351 -62.69 -5.08 -16.40
CA HIS A 351 -62.66 -3.92 -17.27
C HIS A 351 -61.53 -4.11 -18.29
N VAL A 352 -61.90 -4.40 -19.52
CA VAL A 352 -60.99 -4.65 -20.65
C VAL A 352 -60.48 -3.30 -21.15
N SER A 353 -59.16 -3.08 -21.05
CA SER A 353 -58.47 -2.15 -21.95
C SER A 353 -57.73 -2.98 -22.99
N LEU A 354 -58.03 -2.74 -24.27
CA LEU A 354 -57.42 -3.42 -25.41
C LEU A 354 -55.94 -3.03 -25.55
N GLY A 355 -55.05 -3.88 -25.05
CA GLY A 355 -53.63 -3.92 -25.42
C GLY A 355 -53.36 -5.07 -26.39
N GLU A 356 -52.49 -4.83 -27.36
CA GLU A 356 -52.26 -5.66 -28.55
C GLU A 356 -51.99 -7.16 -28.29
N PRO A 357 -52.45 -8.08 -29.18
CA PRO A 357 -52.38 -9.54 -29.00
C PRO A 357 -50.98 -10.10 -28.71
N GLN A 358 -49.92 -9.47 -29.25
CA GLN A 358 -48.54 -9.95 -29.13
C GLN A 358 -47.99 -9.81 -27.70
N GLN A 359 -48.37 -8.76 -26.98
CA GLN A 359 -47.85 -8.48 -25.64
C GLN A 359 -48.46 -9.42 -24.58
N LYS A 360 -49.72 -9.81 -24.78
CA LYS A 360 -50.42 -10.80 -23.94
C LYS A 360 -49.83 -12.20 -24.13
N MET A 361 -49.44 -12.56 -25.35
CA MET A 361 -48.77 -13.82 -25.65
C MET A 361 -47.36 -13.89 -25.04
N LYS A 362 -46.59 -12.79 -25.10
CA LYS A 362 -45.25 -12.69 -24.47
C LYS A 362 -45.30 -12.90 -22.95
N ARG A 363 -46.26 -12.26 -22.27
CA ARG A 363 -46.47 -12.43 -20.81
C ARG A 363 -46.88 -13.86 -20.46
N ARG A 364 -47.77 -14.48 -21.25
CA ARG A 364 -48.21 -15.86 -21.04
C ARG A 364 -47.07 -16.86 -21.27
N MET A 365 -46.22 -16.63 -22.27
CA MET A 365 -45.06 -17.48 -22.54
C MET A 365 -44.01 -17.38 -21.42
N GLN A 366 -43.75 -16.16 -20.91
CA GLN A 366 -42.86 -15.95 -19.77
C GLN A 366 -43.39 -16.61 -18.48
N ALA A 367 -44.70 -16.53 -18.23
CA ALA A 367 -45.32 -17.20 -17.09
C ALA A 367 -45.23 -18.72 -17.19
N LEU A 368 -45.43 -19.30 -18.38
CA LEU A 368 -45.29 -20.74 -18.62
C LEU A 368 -43.83 -21.21 -18.53
N TYR A 369 -42.87 -20.41 -18.98
CA TYR A 369 -41.45 -20.69 -18.84
C TYR A 369 -41.03 -20.68 -17.36
N LYS A 370 -41.46 -19.66 -16.60
CA LYS A 370 -41.17 -19.55 -15.15
C LYS A 370 -41.83 -20.67 -14.33
N LYS A 371 -43.03 -21.09 -14.72
CA LYS A 371 -43.71 -22.26 -14.13
C LYS A 371 -42.95 -23.55 -14.43
N ARG A 372 -42.42 -23.70 -15.66
CA ARG A 372 -41.63 -24.85 -16.06
C ARG A 372 -40.23 -24.86 -15.40
N GLU A 373 -39.62 -23.71 -15.14
CA GLU A 373 -38.38 -23.63 -14.33
C GLU A 373 -38.59 -24.10 -12.89
N LEU A 374 -39.73 -23.75 -12.29
CA LEU A 374 -40.11 -24.23 -10.95
C LEU A 374 -40.47 -25.72 -10.91
N GLU A 375 -40.97 -26.28 -12.02
CA GLU A 375 -41.31 -27.72 -12.14
C GLU A 375 -40.10 -28.58 -12.55
N ILE A 376 -39.08 -28.02 -13.22
CA ILE A 376 -37.85 -28.71 -13.65
C ILE A 376 -36.73 -28.59 -12.60
N GLY A 377 -36.73 -27.54 -11.79
CA GLY A 377 -35.81 -27.39 -10.66
C GLY A 377 -36.20 -28.32 -9.52
N GLY A 378 -35.64 -29.53 -9.49
CA GLY A 378 -35.66 -30.37 -8.28
C GLY A 378 -35.16 -29.56 -7.08
N GLU A 379 -35.74 -29.80 -5.89
CA GLU A 379 -35.44 -29.08 -4.64
C GLU A 379 -33.94 -28.88 -4.40
N ASP A 380 -33.42 -27.73 -4.83
CA ASP A 380 -32.13 -27.24 -4.39
C ASP A 380 -32.32 -26.77 -2.95
N LYS A 381 -31.86 -27.57 -1.99
CA LYS A 381 -31.98 -27.30 -0.55
C LYS A 381 -31.11 -26.12 -0.08
N THR A 382 -30.38 -25.46 -0.98
CA THR A 382 -29.54 -24.31 -0.66
C THR A 382 -30.37 -23.03 -0.53
N SER A 383 -30.23 -22.31 0.58
CA SER A 383 -30.93 -21.03 0.80
C SER A 383 -30.39 -19.94 -0.13
N GLU A 384 -31.17 -18.87 -0.38
CA GLU A 384 -30.67 -17.72 -1.15
C GLU A 384 -29.45 -17.06 -0.47
N LEU A 385 -29.36 -17.14 0.87
CA LEU A 385 -28.18 -16.72 1.61
C LEU A 385 -26.98 -17.64 1.30
N ASP A 386 -27.16 -18.96 1.26
CA ASP A 386 -26.10 -19.91 0.89
C ASP A 386 -25.57 -19.61 -0.51
N LYS A 387 -26.46 -19.32 -1.46
CA LYS A 387 -26.10 -18.94 -2.83
C LYS A 387 -25.26 -17.65 -2.83
N TYR A 388 -25.72 -16.60 -2.14
CA TYR A 388 -24.98 -15.35 -2.01
C TYR A 388 -23.59 -15.56 -1.39
N LEU A 389 -23.48 -16.36 -0.33
CA LEU A 389 -22.20 -16.61 0.34
C LEU A 389 -21.25 -17.48 -0.49
N ALA A 390 -21.78 -18.36 -1.34
CA ALA A 390 -21.01 -19.23 -2.23
C ALA A 390 -20.56 -18.52 -3.52
N GLU A 391 -21.29 -17.48 -3.96
CA GLU A 391 -20.93 -16.68 -5.14
C GLU A 391 -19.55 -16.05 -5.00
N ALA A 392 -18.79 -16.00 -6.11
CA ALA A 392 -17.52 -15.30 -6.16
C ALA A 392 -17.68 -13.81 -5.81
N ASN A 393 -16.67 -13.22 -5.17
CA ASN A 393 -16.67 -11.81 -4.84
C ASN A 393 -16.80 -10.96 -6.11
N GLU A 394 -17.60 -9.90 -6.07
CA GLU A 394 -17.72 -9.00 -7.21
C GLU A 394 -16.39 -8.29 -7.47
N ILE A 395 -15.76 -8.62 -8.60
CA ILE A 395 -14.58 -7.90 -9.09
C ILE A 395 -15.07 -6.55 -9.65
N LEU A 396 -14.36 -5.48 -9.27
CA LEU A 396 -14.58 -4.06 -9.64
C LEU A 396 -14.71 -3.77 -11.15
N LEU A 397 -14.53 -4.77 -12.02
CA LEU A 397 -14.65 -4.67 -13.47
C LEU A 397 -16.09 -4.43 -13.97
N LYS A 398 -17.14 -4.75 -13.21
CA LYS A 398 -18.53 -4.52 -13.68
C LYS A 398 -19.00 -3.06 -13.57
N ILE A 399 -18.45 -2.27 -12.64
CA ILE A 399 -18.82 -0.84 -12.51
C ILE A 399 -18.20 -0.01 -13.64
N LEU A 400 -17.00 -0.38 -14.11
CA LEU A 400 -16.35 0.30 -15.24
C LEU A 400 -17.03 0.00 -16.57
N ILE A 401 -17.61 -1.19 -16.77
CA ILE A 401 -18.36 -1.51 -17.99
C ILE A 401 -19.68 -0.72 -18.05
N PHE A 402 -20.36 -0.49 -16.92
CA PHE A 402 -21.58 0.31 -16.90
C PHE A 402 -21.32 1.79 -17.23
N TYR A 403 -20.18 2.35 -16.79
CA TYR A 403 -19.79 3.72 -17.12
C TYR A 403 -19.18 3.89 -18.53
N CYS A 404 -18.58 2.85 -19.11
CA CYS A 404 -18.06 2.92 -20.48
C CYS A 404 -19.13 2.72 -21.56
N VAL A 405 -20.23 2.02 -21.27
CA VAL A 405 -21.28 1.76 -22.27
C VAL A 405 -22.28 2.93 -22.39
N GLU A 406 -22.45 3.77 -21.37
CA GLU A 406 -23.30 4.97 -21.47
C GLU A 406 -22.60 6.20 -22.10
N SER A 407 -21.29 6.14 -22.35
CA SER A 407 -20.56 7.21 -23.06
C SER A 407 -20.44 7.00 -24.58
N GLU A 408 -21.00 5.91 -25.12
CA GLU A 408 -21.03 5.61 -26.55
C GLU A 408 -22.47 5.38 -27.06
N GLN A 409 -23.29 6.43 -26.98
CA GLN A 409 -24.42 6.63 -27.89
C GLN A 409 -24.29 8.07 -28.45
N PRO A 410 -24.47 8.27 -29.77
CA PRO A 410 -24.06 9.48 -30.49
C PRO A 410 -24.83 10.75 -30.12
#